data_AF-A0A495J5U8-F1
#
_entry.id   AF-A0A495J5U8-F1
#
_cell.length_a   1.000
_cell.length_b   1.000
_cell.length_c   1.000
_cell.angle_alpha   90.00
_cell.angle_beta   90.00
_cell.angle_gamma   90.00
#
_symmetry.space_group_name_H-M   'P 1'
#
loop_
_entity.id
_entity.type
_entity.pdbx_description
1 polymer ?
#
loop_
_entity_poly.entity_id
_entity_poly.type
_entity_poly.pdbx_seq_one_letter_code
_entity_poly.pdbx_strand_id
1 'polypeptide(L)' 'MEDRIFLLVKCTITTTHKHIRDAIQELQDDIILQLTDTENVQVLQTEIIKMNTKSSKN' A
#
# COMPACT_ATOMS: atom_id res chain seq x y z
N MET A 1 -23.37 -9.03 -4.79
CA MET A 1 -22.86 -7.91 -5.60
C MET A 1 -21.40 -7.77 -5.26
N GLU A 2 -20.52 -7.69 -6.25
CA GLU A 2 -19.08 -7.52 -6.04
C GLU A 2 -18.71 -6.12 -6.54
N ASP A 3 -18.21 -5.28 -5.63
CA ASP A 3 -17.73 -3.95 -5.94
C ASP A 3 -16.25 -3.85 -5.60
N ARG A 4 -15.50 -3.08 -6.40
CA ARG A 4 -14.06 -2.86 -6.21
C ARG A 4 -13.84 -1.44 -5.72
N ILE A 5 -13.14 -1.31 -4.61
CA ILE A 5 -12.77 -0.02 -4.03
C ILE A 5 -11.25 0.12 -3.95
N PHE A 6 -10.77 1.36 -4.06
CA PHE A 6 -9.37 1.70 -3.87
C PHE A 6 -9.22 2.44 -2.55
N LEU A 7 -8.44 1.88 -1.63
CA LEU A 7 -8.13 2.52 -0.35
C LEU A 7 -6.76 3.19 -0.44
N LEU A 8 -6.73 4.51 -0.26
CA LEU A 8 -5.49 5.27 -0.12
C LEU A 8 -5.22 5.48 1.37
N VAL A 9 -4.10 4.96 1.86
CA VAL A 9 -3.69 5.08 3.25
C VAL A 9 -2.58 6.12 3.36
N LYS A 10 -2.75 7.12 4.23
CA LYS A 10 -1.68 8.04 4.61
C LYS A 10 -0.93 7.44 5.79
N CYS A 11 0.36 7.17 5.61
CA CYS A 11 1.26 6.76 6.69
C CYS A 11 2.28 7.86 6.97
N THR A 12 2.78 7.91 8.20
CA THR A 12 3.95 8.70 8.58
C THR A 12 4.99 7.73 9.11
N ILE A 13 6.18 7.75 8.52
CA ILE A 13 7.23 6.78 8.79
C ILE A 13 8.50 7.50 9.25
N THR A 14 9.30 6.79 10.04
CA THR A 14 10.71 7.11 10.26
C THR A 14 11.53 6.02 9.59
N THR A 15 12.60 6.37 8.90
CA THR A 15 13.41 5.40 8.16
C THR A 15 14.89 5.72 8.28
N THR A 16 15.73 4.67 8.25
CA THR A 16 17.19 4.76 8.14
C THR A 16 17.66 4.78 6.69
N HIS A 17 16.76 4.57 5.72
CA HIS A 17 17.10 4.63 4.30
C HIS A 17 17.53 6.03 3.91
N LYS A 18 18.63 6.13 3.17
CA LYS A 18 19.12 7.41 2.64
C LYS A 18 18.15 8.01 1.61
N HIS A 19 17.47 7.16 0.84
CA HIS A 19 16.50 7.59 -0.15
C HIS A 19 15.11 7.08 0.21
N ILE A 20 14.13 7.98 0.21
CA ILE A 20 12.73 7.66 0.53
C ILE A 20 12.15 6.56 -0.37
N ARG A 21 12.66 6.44 -1.60
CA ARG A 21 12.26 5.39 -2.56
C ARG A 21 12.53 3.99 -2.03
N ASP A 22 13.65 3.79 -1.34
CA ASP A 22 14.03 2.49 -0.81
C ASP A 22 13.09 2.10 0.34
N ALA A 23 12.75 3.06 1.20
CA ALA A 23 11.74 2.87 2.25
C ALA A 23 10.34 2.59 1.68
N ILE A 24 9.96 3.26 0.59
CA ILE A 24 8.68 3.01 -0.10
C ILE A 24 8.67 1.61 -0.72
N GLN A 25 9.79 1.15 -1.31
CA GLN A 25 9.89 -0.18 -1.90
C GLN A 25 9.82 -1.27 -0.82
N GLU A 26 10.57 -1.11 0.29
CA GLU A 26 10.51 -2.00 1.45
C GLU A 26 9.06 -2.12 1.98
N LEU A 27 8.37 -0.99 2.17
CA LEU A 27 6.96 -1.01 2.57
C LEU A 27 6.07 -1.71 1.55
N GLN A 28 6.30 -1.56 0.25
CA GLN A 28 5.47 -2.22 -0.77
C GLN A 28 5.70 -3.73 -0.87
N ASP A 29 6.90 -4.21 -0.54
CA ASP A 29 7.27 -5.61 -0.66
C ASP A 29 6.98 -6.39 0.62
N ASP A 30 7.16 -5.77 1.79
CA ASP A 30 7.11 -6.47 3.09
C ASP A 30 5.87 -6.15 3.94
N ILE A 31 5.07 -5.14 3.59
CA ILE A 31 3.90 -4.80 4.41
C ILE A 31 2.79 -5.85 4.25
N ILE A 32 2.22 -6.24 5.39
CA ILE A 32 0.99 -7.02 5.45
C ILE A 32 -0.13 -6.04 5.77
N LEU A 33 -0.98 -5.74 4.78
CA LEU A 33 -2.21 -4.99 5.01
C LEU A 33 -3.32 -5.95 5.45
N GLN A 34 -3.86 -5.73 6.65
CA GLN A 34 -5.02 -6.47 7.14
C GLN A 34 -6.27 -5.60 7.00
N LEU A 35 -7.19 -6.02 6.13
CA LEU A 35 -8.56 -5.51 6.07
C LEU A 35 -9.47 -6.57 6.67
N THR A 36 -10.37 -6.16 7.56
CA THR A 36 -11.31 -7.07 8.21
C THR A 36 -12.73 -6.78 7.76
N ASP A 37 -13.57 -7.80 7.85
CA ASP A 37 -15.00 -7.67 7.65
C ASP A 37 -15.61 -6.70 8.68
N THR A 38 -16.74 -6.12 8.30
CA THR A 38 -17.62 -5.38 9.20
C THR A 38 -19.03 -5.96 9.08
N GLU A 39 -19.96 -5.55 9.93
CA GLU A 39 -21.36 -6.00 9.88
C GLU A 39 -22.00 -5.90 8.49
N ASN A 40 -21.58 -4.91 7.68
CA ASN A 40 -22.17 -4.62 6.37
C ASN A 40 -21.21 -4.84 5.19
N VAL A 41 -19.95 -5.24 5.43
CA VAL A 41 -18.92 -5.35 4.38
C VAL A 41 -18.12 -6.62 4.59
N GLN A 42 -18.11 -7.48 3.58
CA GLN A 42 -17.26 -8.67 3.52
C GLN A 42 -16.09 -8.42 2.56
N VAL A 43 -14.86 -8.55 3.07
CA VAL A 43 -13.63 -8.44 2.29
C VAL A 43 -13.37 -9.76 1.60
N LEU A 44 -13.57 -9.80 0.28
CA LEU A 44 -13.37 -11.01 -0.52
C LEU A 44 -11.90 -11.21 -0.93
N GLN A 45 -11.21 -10.12 -1.26
CA GLN A 45 -9.82 -10.12 -1.69
C GLN A 45 -9.15 -8.81 -1.31
N THR A 46 -7.87 -8.87 -0.92
CA THR A 46 -7.02 -7.70 -0.68
C THR A 46 -5.80 -7.81 -1.57
N GLU A 47 -5.45 -6.71 -2.25
CA GLU A 47 -4.24 -6.59 -3.05
C GLU A 47 -3.56 -5.24 -2.75
N ILE A 48 -2.24 -5.27 -2.59
CA ILE A 48 -1.44 -4.04 -2.49
C ILE A 48 -1.08 -3.61 -3.91
N ILE A 49 -1.58 -2.45 -4.31
CA ILE A 49 -1.25 -1.87 -5.61
C ILE A 49 0.13 -1.20 -5.52
N LYS A 50 1.12 -1.81 -6.17
CA LYS A 50 2.48 -1.27 -6.22
C LYS A 50 2.53 0.04 -7.00
N MET A 51 3.19 1.06 -6.44
CA MET A 51 3.40 2.32 -7.14
C MET A 51 4.66 2.25 -8.00
N ASN A 52 4.47 2.35 -9.33
CA ASN A 52 5.58 2.54 -10.26
C ASN A 52 6.16 3.96 -10.14
N THR A 53 7.15 4.13 -9.28
CA THR A 53 7.94 5.37 -9.21
C THR A 53 8.92 5.40 -10.38
N LYS A 54 8.51 5.89 -11.56
CA LYS A 54 9.46 6.16 -12.65
C LYS A 54 10.56 7.09 -12.11
N SER A 55 11.82 6.68 -12.26
CA SER A 55 12.95 7.58 -11.99
C SER A 55 12.85 8.73 -12.97
N SER A 56 12.53 9.94 -12.50
CA SER A 56 12.66 11.15 -13.30
C SER A 56 14.15 11.34 -13.58
N LYS A 57 14.62 10.81 -14.71
CA LYS A 57 15.92 11.20 -15.26
C LYS A 57 15.72 12.60 -15.85
N ASN A 58 16.21 13.60 -15.12
CA ASN A 58 16.65 14.85 -15.74
C ASN A 58 17.99 14.61 -16.42
#